data_AF-A0A519QPJ6-F1
#
_entry.id   AF-A0A519QPJ6-F1
#
_cell.length_a   1.000
_cell.length_b   1.000
_cell.length_c   1.000
_cell.angle_alpha   90.00
_cell.angle_beta   90.00
_cell.angle_gamma   90.00
#
_symmetry.space_group_name_H-M   'P 1'
#
loop_
_entity.id
_entity.type
_entity.pdbx_description
1 polymer ?
#
loop_
_entity_poly.entity_id
_entity_poly.type
_entity_poly.pdbx_seq_one_letter_code
_entity_poly.pdbx_strand_id
1 'polypeptide(L)'
;VLLNNYQKFIPVVGLSDKKIVSIDLGYKYQIGFDSLLNKYAPVTSLSAAKYTDSTTLNDLEDDIKFYNTIVVALSNELSKNGKYLSFISNLARNKNVVVALFGNGNALTSFDSLNIPLVWSSEDNEEAALIAPQIIFGGIAATNLLEKNYSAKYVKGTGYITAATRLKYTVPEDAGVNSNDLQEIEAIVNEGIAKKAAPGMVVLVAKDGKVIYNKAFGHHTYENLQADKVTDIFDLASVTKTTATTPSVMRLVEQQKLKLDTNVGYYIAKARNTPMNKINVREVMLHQAGFVSYIPFHNYIKEGDYSRDSTAAFPTKVADNYYIKKGFFNDFMWPKMLNSPIKTRGSYVYSDISMYVM
;
A
#
# COMPACT_ATOMS: atom_id res chain seq x y z
N VAL A 1 -9.09 -16.22 -19.65
CA VAL A 1 -9.11 -15.41 -20.89
C VAL A 1 -9.74 -14.06 -20.61
N LEU A 2 -9.12 -12.97 -21.03
CA LEU A 2 -9.72 -11.64 -20.93
C LEU A 2 -10.48 -11.32 -22.22
N LEU A 3 -11.74 -10.96 -22.10
CA LEU A 3 -12.67 -10.69 -23.19
C LEU A 3 -13.21 -9.26 -23.07
N ASN A 4 -13.70 -8.72 -24.18
CA ASN A 4 -14.38 -7.41 -24.24
C ASN A 4 -13.60 -6.21 -23.68
N ASN A 5 -12.27 -6.25 -23.64
CA ASN A 5 -11.45 -5.18 -23.06
C ASN A 5 -11.05 -4.12 -24.11
N TYR A 6 -11.98 -3.69 -24.96
CA TYR A 6 -11.73 -2.78 -26.08
C TYR A 6 -11.10 -1.45 -25.65
N GLN A 7 -11.58 -0.90 -24.52
CA GLN A 7 -11.09 0.36 -23.94
C GLN A 7 -9.82 0.19 -23.09
N LYS A 8 -9.25 -1.02 -23.03
CA LYS A 8 -8.08 -1.36 -22.19
C LYS A 8 -8.29 -0.97 -20.72
N PHE A 9 -9.51 -1.17 -20.21
CA PHE A 9 -9.85 -0.88 -18.82
C PHE A 9 -9.13 -1.82 -17.84
N ILE A 10 -8.91 -3.07 -18.24
CA ILE A 10 -8.09 -4.04 -17.52
C ILE A 10 -6.65 -4.02 -18.09
N PRO A 11 -5.60 -3.91 -17.27
CA PRO A 11 -5.65 -3.81 -15.80
C PRO A 11 -6.17 -2.45 -15.30
N VAL A 12 -6.93 -2.46 -14.21
CA VAL A 12 -7.52 -1.25 -13.63
C VAL A 12 -6.43 -0.34 -13.05
N VAL A 13 -6.39 0.91 -13.50
CA VAL A 13 -5.42 1.95 -13.08
C VAL A 13 -6.15 3.19 -12.54
N GLY A 14 -5.37 4.15 -11.99
CA GLY A 14 -5.93 5.39 -11.42
C GLY A 14 -6.82 5.13 -10.21
N LEU A 15 -6.33 4.30 -9.27
CA LEU A 15 -7.10 3.79 -8.13
C LEU A 15 -7.59 4.89 -7.18
N SER A 16 -6.91 6.03 -7.12
CA SER A 16 -7.33 7.20 -6.33
C SER A 16 -8.73 7.71 -6.71
N ASP A 17 -9.12 7.53 -7.97
CA ASP A 17 -10.38 8.07 -8.51
C ASP A 17 -11.48 7.01 -8.56
N LYS A 18 -11.20 5.80 -8.05
CA LYS A 18 -12.10 4.64 -8.16
C LYS A 18 -12.77 4.39 -6.81
N LYS A 19 -14.10 4.44 -6.81
CA LYS A 19 -14.92 3.92 -5.72
C LYS A 19 -15.43 2.56 -6.17
N ILE A 20 -14.80 1.50 -5.65
CA ILE A 20 -14.97 0.14 -6.13
C ILE A 20 -15.88 -0.65 -5.17
N VAL A 21 -16.87 -1.34 -5.74
CA VAL A 21 -17.73 -2.29 -5.02
C VAL A 21 -17.67 -3.65 -5.71
N SER A 22 -17.56 -4.72 -4.92
CA SER A 22 -17.75 -6.09 -5.35
C SER A 22 -19.16 -6.53 -4.96
N ILE A 23 -19.95 -6.98 -5.93
CA ILE A 23 -21.33 -7.40 -5.71
C ILE A 23 -21.38 -8.92 -5.63
N ASP A 24 -21.73 -9.43 -4.45
CA ASP A 24 -21.96 -10.83 -4.22
C ASP A 24 -23.40 -11.21 -4.60
N LEU A 25 -23.53 -11.86 -5.75
CA LEU A 25 -24.80 -12.39 -6.27
C LEU A 25 -25.01 -13.87 -5.87
N GLY A 26 -24.35 -14.34 -4.82
CA GLY A 26 -24.40 -15.73 -4.34
C GLY A 26 -23.30 -16.61 -4.94
N TYR A 27 -22.17 -16.04 -5.34
CA TYR A 27 -21.06 -16.82 -5.88
C TYR A 27 -20.35 -17.60 -4.77
N LYS A 28 -20.14 -18.91 -4.97
CA LYS A 28 -19.63 -19.83 -3.95
C LYS A 28 -18.26 -19.41 -3.37
N TYR A 29 -17.38 -18.85 -4.20
CA TYR A 29 -16.00 -18.50 -3.82
C TYR A 29 -15.80 -16.99 -3.62
N GLN A 30 -16.88 -16.26 -3.34
CA GLN A 30 -16.88 -14.81 -3.21
C GLN A 30 -15.92 -14.29 -2.15
N ILE A 31 -15.82 -14.95 -0.99
CA ILE A 31 -14.95 -14.50 0.12
C ILE A 31 -13.49 -14.43 -0.32
N GLY A 32 -13.00 -15.48 -1.00
CA GLY A 32 -11.63 -15.52 -1.53
C GLY A 32 -11.41 -14.47 -2.62
N PHE A 33 -12.37 -14.35 -3.54
CA PHE A 33 -12.36 -13.35 -4.61
C PHE A 33 -12.26 -11.91 -4.06
N ASP A 34 -13.10 -11.56 -3.08
CA ASP A 34 -13.13 -10.23 -2.45
C ASP A 34 -11.91 -9.94 -1.59
N SER A 35 -11.42 -10.94 -0.86
CA SER A 35 -10.17 -10.86 -0.10
C SER A 35 -9.01 -10.47 -1.02
N LEU A 36 -8.97 -11.05 -2.21
CA LEU A 36 -7.90 -10.78 -3.16
C LEU A 36 -8.08 -9.45 -3.92
N LEU A 37 -9.31 -9.04 -4.24
CA LEU A 37 -9.57 -7.67 -4.73
C LEU A 37 -9.01 -6.63 -3.75
N ASN A 38 -9.25 -6.83 -2.45
CA ASN A 38 -8.79 -5.95 -1.38
C ASN A 38 -7.26 -5.89 -1.20
N LYS A 39 -6.51 -6.85 -1.77
CA LYS A 39 -5.04 -6.76 -1.82
C LYS A 39 -4.55 -5.69 -2.80
N TYR A 40 -5.35 -5.30 -3.79
CA TYR A 40 -4.95 -4.35 -4.83
C TYR A 40 -5.55 -2.95 -4.68
N ALA A 41 -6.75 -2.83 -4.11
CA ALA A 41 -7.42 -1.56 -3.85
C ALA A 41 -8.46 -1.73 -2.73
N PRO A 42 -8.86 -0.65 -2.03
CA PRO A 42 -10.01 -0.70 -1.15
C PRO A 42 -11.28 -1.06 -1.95
N VAL A 43 -11.88 -2.21 -1.67
CA VAL A 43 -13.10 -2.68 -2.34
C VAL A 43 -14.16 -3.01 -1.30
N THR A 44 -15.30 -2.32 -1.37
CA THR A 44 -16.46 -2.64 -0.53
C THR A 44 -17.12 -3.92 -1.06
N SER A 45 -17.29 -4.92 -0.21
CA SER A 45 -18.12 -6.10 -0.52
C SER A 45 -19.58 -5.86 -0.13
N LEU A 46 -20.51 -6.14 -1.04
CA LEU A 46 -21.95 -6.00 -0.79
C LEU A 46 -22.69 -7.26 -1.26
N SER A 47 -23.36 -7.95 -0.33
CA SER A 47 -24.19 -9.12 -0.64
C SER A 47 -25.59 -8.77 -1.09
N ALA A 48 -25.98 -9.33 -2.23
CA ALA A 48 -27.32 -9.18 -2.77
C ALA A 48 -28.36 -10.09 -2.08
N ALA A 49 -27.97 -10.86 -1.05
CA ALA A 49 -28.85 -11.73 -0.29
C ALA A 49 -30.09 -11.00 0.25
N LYS A 50 -29.96 -9.72 0.64
CA LYS A 50 -31.10 -8.91 1.14
C LYS A 50 -32.10 -8.49 0.05
N TYR A 51 -31.82 -8.76 -1.24
CA TYR A 51 -32.69 -8.42 -2.37
C TYR A 51 -33.10 -9.66 -3.18
N THR A 52 -32.95 -10.86 -2.62
CA THR A 52 -33.30 -12.12 -3.30
C THR A 52 -34.75 -12.13 -3.75
N ASP A 53 -35.64 -11.63 -2.89
CA ASP A 53 -37.09 -11.67 -3.07
C ASP A 53 -37.60 -10.56 -4.00
N SER A 54 -36.76 -9.57 -4.31
CA SER A 54 -37.14 -8.51 -5.23
C SER A 54 -37.18 -9.02 -6.68
N THR A 55 -38.18 -8.56 -7.43
CA THR A 55 -38.32 -8.83 -8.87
C THR A 55 -37.22 -8.17 -9.68
N THR A 56 -36.62 -7.08 -9.15
CA THR A 56 -35.51 -6.34 -9.76
C THR A 56 -34.37 -6.18 -8.75
N LEU A 57 -33.25 -5.59 -9.17
CA LEU A 57 -32.16 -5.21 -8.27
C LEU A 57 -32.02 -3.68 -8.17
N ASN A 58 -33.13 -2.94 -8.32
CA ASN A 58 -33.12 -1.47 -8.32
C ASN A 58 -32.69 -0.88 -6.97
N ASP A 59 -33.14 -1.47 -5.86
CA ASP A 59 -32.73 -1.01 -4.53
C ASP A 59 -31.24 -1.25 -4.28
N LEU A 60 -30.70 -2.36 -4.82
CA LEU A 60 -29.26 -2.61 -4.82
C LEU A 60 -28.52 -1.59 -5.68
N GLU A 61 -29.06 -1.25 -6.85
CA GLU A 61 -28.51 -0.21 -7.73
C GLU A 61 -28.46 1.15 -7.03
N ASP A 62 -29.51 1.52 -6.29
CA ASP A 62 -29.55 2.76 -5.51
C ASP A 62 -28.56 2.75 -4.33
N ASP A 63 -28.42 1.61 -3.62
CA ASP A 63 -27.45 1.46 -2.53
C ASP A 63 -26.00 1.62 -3.02
N ILE A 64 -25.72 1.31 -4.29
CA ILE A 64 -24.38 1.47 -4.89
C ILE A 64 -24.22 2.73 -5.76
N LYS A 65 -25.14 3.69 -5.67
CA LYS A 65 -25.15 4.88 -6.54
C LYS A 65 -23.83 5.67 -6.55
N PHE A 66 -23.12 5.72 -5.42
CA PHE A 66 -21.86 6.46 -5.26
C PHE A 66 -20.60 5.69 -5.68
N TYR A 67 -20.73 4.42 -6.06
CA TYR A 67 -19.64 3.64 -6.63
C TYR A 67 -19.60 3.84 -8.15
N ASN A 68 -18.40 4.01 -8.69
CA ASN A 68 -18.17 4.23 -10.12
C ASN A 68 -17.56 3.03 -10.84
N THR A 69 -17.12 2.02 -10.07
CA THR A 69 -16.51 0.80 -10.56
C THR A 69 -17.12 -0.39 -9.83
N ILE A 70 -17.63 -1.35 -10.58
CA ILE A 70 -18.37 -2.50 -10.07
C ILE A 70 -17.69 -3.76 -10.57
N VAL A 71 -17.40 -4.66 -9.66
CA VAL A 71 -16.88 -5.99 -9.96
C VAL A 71 -17.95 -7.00 -9.58
N VAL A 72 -18.23 -7.94 -10.47
CA VAL A 72 -19.20 -9.02 -10.22
C VAL A 72 -18.56 -10.35 -10.57
N ALA A 73 -18.62 -11.31 -9.64
CA ALA A 73 -18.23 -12.69 -9.89
C ALA A 73 -19.48 -13.55 -10.14
N LEU A 74 -19.46 -14.36 -11.19
CA LEU A 74 -20.59 -15.21 -11.58
C LEU A 74 -20.12 -16.60 -12.00
N SER A 75 -20.86 -17.62 -11.60
CA SER A 75 -20.78 -18.93 -12.22
C SER A 75 -21.66 -18.99 -13.48
N ASN A 76 -21.50 -20.05 -14.25
CA ASN A 76 -22.38 -20.37 -15.36
C ASN A 76 -23.87 -20.40 -14.97
N GLU A 77 -24.22 -20.96 -13.81
CA GLU A 77 -25.61 -21.09 -13.38
C GLU A 77 -26.21 -19.74 -12.98
N LEU A 78 -25.46 -18.92 -12.23
CA LEU A 78 -25.91 -17.58 -11.86
C LEU A 78 -26.09 -16.68 -13.10
N SER A 79 -25.27 -16.89 -14.13
CA SER A 79 -25.34 -16.12 -15.39
C SER A 79 -26.56 -16.44 -16.25
N LYS A 80 -27.37 -17.45 -15.91
CA LYS A 80 -28.67 -17.71 -16.54
C LYS A 80 -29.79 -16.87 -15.93
N ASN A 81 -29.56 -16.24 -14.78
CA ASN A 81 -30.56 -15.42 -14.12
C ASN A 81 -30.73 -14.07 -14.84
N GLY A 82 -31.85 -13.91 -15.54
CA GLY A 82 -32.18 -12.68 -16.29
C GLY A 82 -32.21 -11.42 -15.42
N LYS A 83 -32.51 -11.54 -14.11
CA LYS A 83 -32.46 -10.41 -13.16
C LYS A 83 -31.02 -9.88 -13.02
N TYR A 84 -30.04 -10.77 -12.92
CA TYR A 84 -28.62 -10.38 -12.76
C TYR A 84 -28.06 -9.78 -14.04
N LEU A 85 -28.38 -10.36 -15.20
CA LEU A 85 -27.97 -9.80 -16.49
C LEU A 85 -28.57 -8.42 -16.74
N SER A 86 -29.85 -8.22 -16.40
CA SER A 86 -30.51 -6.92 -16.53
C SER A 86 -29.87 -5.87 -15.62
N PHE A 87 -29.58 -6.24 -14.37
CA PHE A 87 -28.86 -5.38 -13.42
C PHE A 87 -27.48 -4.98 -13.95
N ILE A 88 -26.66 -5.93 -14.38
CA ILE A 88 -25.34 -5.68 -14.97
C ILE A 88 -25.46 -4.76 -16.20
N SER A 89 -26.45 -5.02 -17.07
CA SER A 89 -26.70 -4.20 -18.25
C SER A 89 -27.10 -2.77 -17.92
N ASN A 90 -27.85 -2.54 -16.85
CA ASN A 90 -28.25 -1.20 -16.41
C ASN A 90 -27.03 -0.42 -15.86
N LEU A 91 -26.25 -1.06 -14.98
CA LEU A 91 -25.03 -0.46 -14.43
C LEU A 91 -24.02 -0.08 -15.51
N ALA A 92 -23.87 -0.92 -16.55
CA ALA A 92 -22.93 -0.70 -17.64
C ALA A 92 -23.21 0.58 -18.46
N ARG A 93 -24.38 1.22 -18.31
CA ARG A 93 -24.74 2.46 -19.03
C ARG A 93 -24.01 3.69 -18.50
N ASN A 94 -23.66 3.71 -17.21
CA ASN A 94 -23.13 4.89 -16.53
C ASN A 94 -21.97 4.61 -15.57
N LYS A 95 -21.61 3.34 -15.35
CA LYS A 95 -20.52 2.93 -14.47
C LYS A 95 -19.57 1.97 -15.20
N ASN A 96 -18.35 1.85 -14.67
CA ASN A 96 -17.38 0.86 -15.15
C ASN A 96 -17.71 -0.50 -14.52
N VAL A 97 -18.18 -1.46 -15.30
CA VAL A 97 -18.52 -2.80 -14.81
C VAL A 97 -17.51 -3.82 -15.34
N VAL A 98 -17.01 -4.67 -14.45
CA VAL A 98 -16.14 -5.80 -14.77
C VAL A 98 -16.81 -7.09 -14.29
N VAL A 99 -16.85 -8.10 -15.14
CA VAL A 99 -17.38 -9.42 -14.79
C VAL A 99 -16.26 -10.44 -14.74
N ALA A 100 -16.16 -11.19 -13.65
CA ALA A 100 -15.41 -12.43 -13.57
C ALA A 100 -16.39 -13.60 -13.75
N LEU A 101 -16.24 -14.36 -14.84
CA LEU A 101 -17.14 -15.45 -15.21
C LEU A 101 -16.43 -16.80 -15.08
N PHE A 102 -17.05 -17.74 -14.37
CA PHE A 102 -16.48 -19.05 -14.06
C PHE A 102 -17.34 -20.20 -14.59
N GLY A 103 -16.68 -21.18 -15.21
CA GLY A 103 -17.30 -22.41 -15.68
C GLY A 103 -17.08 -22.66 -17.17
N ASN A 104 -17.68 -23.75 -17.68
CA ASN A 104 -17.41 -24.35 -19.01
C ASN A 104 -17.62 -23.45 -20.25
N GLY A 105 -18.06 -22.20 -20.08
CA GLY A 105 -18.24 -21.18 -21.12
C GLY A 105 -19.62 -21.13 -21.76
N ASN A 106 -20.56 -22.01 -21.39
CA ASN A 106 -21.94 -21.97 -21.89
C ASN A 106 -22.65 -20.64 -21.58
N ALA A 107 -22.23 -19.93 -20.54
CA ALA A 107 -22.79 -18.63 -20.17
C ALA A 107 -22.20 -17.45 -20.95
N LEU A 108 -21.17 -17.65 -21.79
CA LEU A 108 -20.57 -16.54 -22.55
C LEU A 108 -21.59 -15.85 -23.47
N THR A 109 -22.49 -16.62 -24.09
CA THR A 109 -23.56 -16.11 -24.95
C THR A 109 -24.48 -15.11 -24.24
N SER A 110 -24.70 -15.25 -22.92
CA SER A 110 -25.47 -14.30 -22.11
C SER A 110 -24.88 -12.89 -22.10
N PHE A 111 -23.60 -12.74 -22.45
CA PHE A 111 -22.88 -11.48 -22.52
C PHE A 111 -22.65 -10.99 -23.96
N ASP A 112 -23.29 -11.59 -24.97
CA ASP A 112 -23.11 -11.19 -26.38
C ASP A 112 -23.48 -9.72 -26.62
N SER A 113 -24.58 -9.25 -26.02
CA SER A 113 -25.05 -7.87 -26.12
C SER A 113 -24.28 -6.86 -25.27
N LEU A 114 -23.41 -7.31 -24.35
CA LEU A 114 -22.72 -6.47 -23.39
C LEU A 114 -21.26 -6.22 -23.80
N ASN A 115 -20.84 -4.96 -23.81
CA ASN A 115 -19.47 -4.54 -24.14
C ASN A 115 -18.67 -4.15 -22.89
N ILE A 116 -18.78 -4.96 -21.84
CA ILE A 116 -18.07 -4.79 -20.58
C ILE A 116 -16.87 -5.74 -20.49
N PRO A 117 -15.72 -5.32 -19.93
CA PRO A 117 -14.59 -6.22 -19.71
C PRO A 117 -15.00 -7.47 -18.93
N LEU A 118 -14.59 -8.64 -19.43
CA LEU A 118 -14.98 -9.93 -18.87
C LEU A 118 -13.75 -10.83 -18.72
N VAL A 119 -13.43 -11.24 -17.50
CA VAL A 119 -12.38 -12.22 -17.21
C VAL A 119 -13.05 -13.59 -17.08
N TRP A 120 -12.83 -14.47 -18.05
CA TRP A 120 -13.42 -15.80 -18.06
C TRP A 120 -12.40 -16.88 -17.66
N SER A 121 -12.83 -17.82 -16.82
CA SER A 121 -12.13 -19.08 -16.55
C SER A 121 -13.04 -20.27 -16.88
N SER A 122 -12.49 -21.30 -17.52
CA SER A 122 -13.18 -22.58 -17.74
C SER A 122 -13.44 -23.34 -16.44
N GLU A 123 -12.68 -23.02 -15.40
CA GLU A 123 -12.78 -23.61 -14.07
C GLU A 123 -13.69 -22.77 -13.16
N ASP A 124 -14.42 -23.45 -12.28
CA ASP A 124 -15.24 -22.84 -11.23
C ASP A 124 -14.85 -23.45 -9.88
N ASN A 125 -13.68 -23.03 -9.39
CA ASN A 125 -13.07 -23.45 -8.14
C ASN A 125 -12.44 -22.24 -7.43
N GLU A 126 -11.96 -22.47 -6.21
CA GLU A 126 -11.36 -21.42 -5.39
C GLU A 126 -10.10 -20.82 -6.03
N GLU A 127 -9.26 -21.64 -6.65
CA GLU A 127 -8.04 -21.18 -7.31
C GLU A 127 -8.34 -20.21 -8.45
N ALA A 128 -9.30 -20.54 -9.33
CA ALA A 128 -9.74 -19.67 -10.41
C ALA A 128 -10.29 -18.33 -9.87
N ALA A 129 -11.07 -18.37 -8.80
CA ALA A 129 -11.58 -17.17 -8.12
C ALA A 129 -10.44 -16.30 -7.55
N LEU A 130 -9.31 -16.89 -7.16
CA LEU A 130 -8.11 -16.19 -6.73
C LEU A 130 -7.19 -15.75 -7.89
N ILE A 131 -7.50 -16.04 -9.15
CA ILE A 131 -6.71 -15.55 -10.29
C ILE A 131 -7.37 -14.33 -10.92
N ALA A 132 -8.70 -14.31 -11.02
CA ALA A 132 -9.42 -13.24 -11.71
C ALA A 132 -9.14 -11.83 -11.14
N PRO A 133 -9.15 -11.59 -9.82
CA PRO A 133 -8.78 -10.28 -9.24
C PRO A 133 -7.37 -9.82 -9.65
N GLN A 134 -6.43 -10.77 -9.75
CA GLN A 134 -5.06 -10.46 -10.14
C GLN A 134 -4.96 -10.06 -11.61
N ILE A 135 -5.79 -10.63 -12.48
CA ILE A 135 -5.89 -10.17 -13.88
C ILE A 135 -6.54 -8.78 -13.92
N ILE A 136 -7.64 -8.58 -13.20
CA ILE A 136 -8.37 -7.31 -13.15
C ILE A 136 -7.43 -6.16 -12.75
N PHE A 137 -6.57 -6.37 -11.76
CA PHE A 137 -5.62 -5.36 -11.28
C PHE A 137 -4.19 -5.53 -11.81
N GLY A 138 -3.93 -6.45 -12.74
CA GLY A 138 -2.62 -6.59 -13.38
C GLY A 138 -1.50 -7.14 -12.49
N GLY A 139 -1.81 -7.87 -11.42
CA GLY A 139 -0.85 -8.75 -10.75
C GLY A 139 -0.49 -9.98 -11.59
N ILE A 140 -1.40 -10.43 -12.47
CA ILE A 140 -1.17 -11.48 -13.45
C ILE A 140 -1.52 -10.96 -14.85
N ALA A 141 -0.68 -11.27 -15.83
CA ALA A 141 -0.95 -11.00 -17.24
C ALA A 141 -2.07 -11.93 -17.76
N ALA A 142 -3.05 -11.37 -18.49
CA ALA A 142 -3.93 -12.17 -19.32
C ALA A 142 -3.19 -12.52 -20.61
N THR A 143 -2.99 -13.80 -20.89
CA THR A 143 -2.27 -14.27 -22.09
C THR A 143 -3.06 -15.30 -22.89
N ASN A 144 -4.06 -15.94 -22.28
CA ASN A 144 -4.83 -17.01 -22.92
C ASN A 144 -5.88 -16.44 -23.89
N LEU A 145 -6.14 -17.22 -24.95
CA LEU A 145 -7.18 -16.98 -25.95
C LEU A 145 -8.24 -18.11 -25.87
N LEU A 146 -9.44 -17.89 -26.41
CA LEU A 146 -10.48 -18.92 -26.49
C LEU A 146 -10.03 -20.09 -27.37
N GLU A 147 -10.25 -21.33 -26.91
CA GLU A 147 -9.85 -22.54 -27.64
C GLU A 147 -10.92 -23.06 -28.61
N LYS A 148 -12.17 -22.60 -28.47
CA LYS A 148 -13.32 -22.97 -29.30
C LYS A 148 -14.32 -21.81 -29.44
N ASN A 149 -15.30 -21.99 -30.32
CA ASN A 149 -16.40 -21.05 -30.50
C ASN A 149 -17.48 -21.26 -29.44
N TYR A 150 -17.98 -20.17 -28.88
CA TYR A 150 -19.09 -20.13 -27.92
C TYR A 150 -20.28 -19.33 -28.47
N SER A 151 -20.01 -18.29 -29.26
CA SER A 151 -21.03 -17.48 -29.95
C SER A 151 -20.44 -16.83 -31.20
N ALA A 152 -21.23 -16.04 -31.93
CA ALA A 152 -20.73 -15.21 -33.02
C ALA A 152 -19.73 -14.13 -32.55
N LYS A 153 -19.81 -13.71 -31.28
CA LYS A 153 -18.91 -12.75 -30.65
C LYS A 153 -17.68 -13.43 -30.03
N TYR A 154 -17.89 -14.55 -29.35
CA TYR A 154 -16.85 -15.28 -28.63
C TYR A 154 -16.38 -16.49 -29.45
N VAL A 155 -15.48 -16.23 -30.39
CA VAL A 155 -14.92 -17.24 -31.30
C VAL A 155 -13.51 -17.66 -30.91
N LYS A 156 -13.09 -18.84 -31.36
CA LYS A 156 -11.75 -19.41 -31.16
C LYS A 156 -10.68 -18.40 -31.57
N GLY A 157 -9.63 -18.29 -30.76
CA GLY A 157 -8.51 -17.39 -30.97
C GLY A 157 -8.74 -15.95 -30.47
N THR A 158 -9.91 -15.64 -29.91
CA THR A 158 -10.16 -14.30 -29.33
C THR A 158 -9.72 -14.22 -27.87
N GLY A 159 -9.19 -13.06 -27.50
CA GLY A 159 -8.73 -12.74 -26.14
C GLY A 159 -7.84 -11.52 -26.16
N TYR A 160 -7.86 -10.74 -25.08
CA TYR A 160 -7.02 -9.57 -24.90
C TYR A 160 -5.79 -9.94 -24.09
N ILE A 161 -4.63 -9.56 -24.59
CA ILE A 161 -3.35 -9.78 -23.91
C ILE A 161 -3.01 -8.54 -23.08
N THR A 162 -2.57 -8.76 -21.84
CA THR A 162 -2.06 -7.70 -20.95
C THR A 162 -0.66 -8.06 -20.44
N ALA A 163 0.02 -7.08 -19.84
CA ALA A 163 1.25 -7.31 -19.09
C ALA A 163 0.96 -7.27 -17.59
N ALA A 164 1.79 -7.96 -16.79
CA ALA A 164 1.79 -7.76 -15.35
C ALA A 164 2.38 -6.38 -15.04
N THR A 165 1.66 -5.60 -14.25
CA THR A 165 2.01 -4.22 -13.86
C THR A 165 2.08 -4.04 -12.35
N ARG A 166 1.68 -5.06 -11.58
CA ARG A 166 1.69 -5.07 -10.10
C ARG A 166 2.22 -6.41 -9.60
N LEU A 167 2.52 -6.49 -8.31
CA LEU A 167 2.94 -7.75 -7.69
C LEU A 167 1.79 -8.77 -7.71
N LYS A 168 2.10 -10.03 -8.04
CA LYS A 168 1.19 -11.18 -7.91
C LYS A 168 1.13 -11.61 -6.44
N TYR A 169 -0.01 -12.11 -5.97
CA TYR A 169 -0.13 -12.79 -4.68
C TYR A 169 -0.25 -14.29 -4.92
N THR A 170 0.60 -15.08 -4.25
CA THR A 170 0.71 -16.52 -4.52
C THR A 170 1.38 -17.26 -3.36
N VAL A 171 1.53 -18.58 -3.51
CA VAL A 171 2.20 -19.44 -2.53
C VAL A 171 3.73 -19.33 -2.67
N PRO A 172 4.50 -19.56 -1.58
CA PRO A 172 5.97 -19.51 -1.60
C PRO A 172 6.62 -20.36 -2.70
N GLU A 173 6.04 -21.52 -2.99
CA GLU A 173 6.57 -22.49 -3.95
C GLU A 173 6.57 -21.93 -5.37
N ASP A 174 5.63 -21.04 -5.72
CA ASP A 174 5.64 -20.35 -7.02
C ASP A 174 6.87 -19.44 -7.17
N ALA A 175 7.44 -18.94 -6.07
CA ALA A 175 8.71 -18.20 -6.08
C ALA A 175 9.93 -19.10 -5.80
N GLY A 176 9.77 -20.42 -5.79
CA GLY A 176 10.84 -21.37 -5.45
C GLY A 176 11.32 -21.22 -4.00
N VAL A 177 10.42 -20.88 -3.08
CA VAL A 177 10.68 -20.79 -1.63
C VAL A 177 9.88 -21.89 -0.94
N ASN A 178 10.50 -22.59 0.02
CA ASN A 178 9.79 -23.57 0.83
C ASN A 178 8.96 -22.84 1.89
N SER A 179 7.65 -23.10 1.97
CA SER A 179 6.78 -22.49 2.98
C SER A 179 7.26 -22.68 4.42
N ASN A 180 7.96 -23.77 4.73
CA ASN A 180 8.50 -24.01 6.07
C ASN A 180 9.59 -23.00 6.46
N ASP A 181 10.36 -22.48 5.49
CA ASP A 181 11.41 -21.50 5.76
C ASP A 181 10.82 -20.15 6.22
N LEU A 182 9.53 -19.89 5.93
CA LEU A 182 8.85 -18.67 6.34
C LEU A 182 8.26 -18.73 7.75
N GLN A 183 8.26 -19.90 8.40
CA GLN A 183 7.71 -20.04 9.76
C GLN A 183 8.53 -19.28 10.81
N GLU A 184 9.83 -19.13 10.59
CA GLU A 184 10.72 -18.40 11.49
C GLU A 184 10.34 -16.91 11.60
N ILE A 185 9.74 -16.33 10.56
CA ILE A 185 9.25 -14.94 10.57
C ILE A 185 8.27 -14.73 11.73
N GLU A 186 7.32 -15.64 11.90
CA GLU A 186 6.33 -15.54 12.95
C GLU A 186 6.95 -15.67 14.34
N ALA A 187 7.95 -16.55 14.51
CA ALA A 187 8.67 -16.68 15.77
C ALA A 187 9.39 -15.37 16.15
N ILE A 188 10.09 -14.74 15.20
CA ILE A 188 10.80 -13.47 15.41
C ILE A 188 9.82 -12.34 15.73
N VAL A 189 8.72 -12.23 14.97
CA VAL A 189 7.70 -11.19 15.21
C VAL A 189 7.08 -11.35 16.59
N ASN A 190 6.68 -12.58 16.96
CA ASN A 190 6.09 -12.85 18.27
C ASN A 190 7.07 -12.59 19.41
N GLU A 191 8.35 -12.91 19.25
CA GLU A 191 9.39 -12.56 20.22
C GLU A 191 9.51 -11.03 20.37
N GLY A 192 9.53 -10.30 19.26
CA GLY A 192 9.59 -8.83 19.26
C GLY A 192 8.39 -8.19 19.98
N ILE A 193 7.19 -8.70 19.73
CA ILE A 193 5.96 -8.25 20.41
C ILE A 193 6.02 -8.60 21.90
N ALA A 194 6.39 -9.83 22.26
CA ALA A 194 6.49 -10.27 23.65
C ALA A 194 7.51 -9.45 24.46
N LYS A 195 8.62 -9.06 23.82
CA LYS A 195 9.66 -8.19 24.40
C LYS A 195 9.32 -6.69 24.35
N LYS A 196 8.11 -6.33 23.89
CA LYS A 196 7.65 -4.95 23.75
C LYS A 196 8.55 -4.08 22.86
N ALA A 197 9.08 -4.66 21.78
CA ALA A 197 9.74 -3.90 20.72
C ALA A 197 8.71 -3.10 19.90
N ALA A 198 7.52 -3.68 19.68
CA ALA A 198 6.34 -3.03 19.11
C ALA A 198 5.06 -3.74 19.64
N PRO A 199 3.90 -3.06 19.67
CA PRO A 199 2.63 -3.68 20.02
C PRO A 199 2.05 -4.58 18.91
N GLY A 200 2.43 -4.32 17.66
CA GLY A 200 1.96 -5.03 16.48
C GLY A 200 2.92 -4.82 15.30
N MET A 201 2.83 -5.69 14.30
CA MET A 201 3.67 -5.69 13.11
C MET A 201 2.93 -6.26 11.91
N VAL A 202 3.18 -5.72 10.72
CA VAL A 202 2.77 -6.31 9.44
C VAL A 202 4.02 -6.68 8.66
N VAL A 203 4.10 -7.95 8.23
CA VAL A 203 5.25 -8.46 7.48
C VAL A 203 4.81 -8.87 6.08
N LEU A 204 5.52 -8.35 5.08
CA LEU A 204 5.37 -8.69 3.67
C LEU A 204 6.69 -9.23 3.11
N VAL A 205 6.63 -10.39 2.46
CA VAL A 205 7.77 -10.96 1.71
C VAL A 205 7.38 -11.04 0.24
N ALA A 206 8.20 -10.41 -0.61
CA ALA A 206 8.07 -10.50 -2.05
C ALA A 206 9.39 -10.94 -2.69
N LYS A 207 9.30 -11.85 -3.65
CA LYS A 207 10.43 -12.37 -4.45
C LYS A 207 9.99 -12.48 -5.90
N ASP A 208 10.82 -11.98 -6.83
CA ASP A 208 10.58 -12.08 -8.28
C ASP A 208 9.18 -11.58 -8.73
N GLY A 209 8.72 -10.48 -8.13
CA GLY A 209 7.39 -9.90 -8.42
C GLY A 209 6.21 -10.62 -7.76
N LYS A 210 6.47 -11.60 -6.88
CA LYS A 210 5.47 -12.45 -6.20
C LYS A 210 5.47 -12.17 -4.71
N VAL A 211 4.35 -11.70 -4.17
CA VAL A 211 4.09 -11.67 -2.72
C VAL A 211 3.74 -13.08 -2.28
N ILE A 212 4.61 -13.64 -1.44
CA ILE A 212 4.52 -15.03 -0.93
C ILE A 212 4.20 -15.09 0.57
N TYR A 213 4.24 -13.94 1.23
CA TYR A 213 3.89 -13.80 2.63
C TYR A 213 3.33 -12.39 2.87
N ASN A 214 2.19 -12.28 3.55
CA ASN A 214 1.61 -11.00 3.94
C ASN A 214 0.67 -11.22 5.14
N LYS A 215 1.19 -11.00 6.35
CA LYS A 215 0.49 -11.28 7.61
C LYS A 215 0.65 -10.12 8.59
N ALA A 216 -0.42 -9.87 9.35
CA ALA A 216 -0.45 -8.91 10.45
C ALA A 216 -0.43 -9.65 11.79
N PHE A 217 0.19 -9.04 12.79
CA PHE A 217 0.43 -9.59 14.12
C PHE A 217 0.20 -8.53 15.18
N GLY A 218 -0.27 -8.94 16.36
CA GLY A 218 -0.44 -8.05 17.49
C GLY A 218 -1.54 -7.00 17.28
N HIS A 219 -1.33 -5.82 17.86
CA HIS A 219 -2.35 -4.78 17.97
C HIS A 219 -1.73 -3.40 17.75
N HIS A 220 -2.59 -2.42 17.50
CA HIS A 220 -2.19 -1.01 17.30
C HIS A 220 -1.40 -0.47 18.49
N THR A 221 -1.76 -0.92 19.71
CA THR A 221 -1.18 -0.46 20.97
C THR A 221 -1.06 -1.62 21.96
N TYR A 222 -0.31 -1.41 23.06
CA TYR A 222 -0.08 -2.44 24.07
C TYR A 222 -1.33 -2.80 24.90
N GLU A 223 -2.40 -2.01 24.82
CA GLU A 223 -3.70 -2.27 25.43
C GLU A 223 -4.48 -3.38 24.71
N ASN A 224 -4.03 -3.79 23.52
CA ASN A 224 -4.63 -4.87 22.72
C ASN A 224 -6.10 -4.63 22.35
N LEU A 225 -6.51 -3.38 22.13
CA LEU A 225 -7.91 -3.03 21.82
C LEU A 225 -8.27 -3.24 20.34
N GLN A 226 -7.29 -3.09 19.44
CA GLN A 226 -7.50 -3.18 18.00
C GLN A 226 -6.37 -4.00 17.38
N ALA A 227 -6.72 -5.17 16.84
CA ALA A 227 -5.76 -6.04 16.16
C ALA A 227 -5.27 -5.39 14.86
N ASP A 228 -3.99 -5.55 14.56
CA ASP A 228 -3.41 -5.10 13.31
C ASP A 228 -4.04 -5.85 12.13
N LYS A 229 -4.18 -5.13 11.01
CA LYS A 229 -4.61 -5.66 9.73
C LYS A 229 -3.56 -5.33 8.68
N VAL A 230 -3.44 -6.21 7.68
CA VAL A 230 -2.57 -5.99 6.51
C VAL A 230 -2.95 -4.76 5.68
N THR A 231 -4.13 -4.18 5.94
CA THR A 231 -4.66 -2.96 5.32
C THR A 231 -4.47 -1.72 6.20
N ASP A 232 -3.93 -1.86 7.41
CA ASP A 232 -3.70 -0.72 8.28
C ASP A 232 -2.59 0.17 7.70
N ILE A 233 -2.74 1.47 7.93
CA ILE A 233 -1.81 2.49 7.45
C ILE A 233 -0.84 2.79 8.58
N PHE A 234 0.45 2.63 8.31
CA PHE A 234 1.52 2.93 9.26
C PHE A 234 2.25 4.20 8.82
N ASP A 235 2.57 5.06 9.80
CA ASP A 235 3.41 6.23 9.55
C ASP A 235 4.83 5.80 9.18
N LEU A 236 5.31 6.30 8.05
CA LEU A 236 6.70 6.09 7.64
C LEU A 236 7.61 7.06 8.41
N ALA A 237 8.43 6.53 9.30
CA ALA A 237 9.42 7.30 10.05
C ALA A 237 10.84 7.09 9.50
N SER A 238 11.69 8.12 9.59
CA SER A 238 13.12 8.09 9.25
C SER A 238 13.52 7.77 7.80
N VAL A 239 12.58 7.71 6.85
CA VAL A 239 12.88 7.44 5.43
C VAL A 239 13.86 8.48 4.85
N THR A 240 13.77 9.74 5.26
CA THR A 240 14.64 10.83 4.77
C THR A 240 16.14 10.56 4.97
N LYS A 241 16.53 9.78 5.99
CA LYS A 241 17.94 9.43 6.25
C LYS A 241 18.55 8.68 5.07
N THR A 242 17.82 7.67 4.58
CA THR A 242 18.30 6.79 3.50
C THR A 242 17.99 7.35 2.13
N THR A 243 16.88 8.08 1.96
CA THR A 243 16.47 8.60 0.64
C THR A 243 17.01 9.98 0.31
N ALA A 244 17.39 10.80 1.29
CA ALA A 244 17.87 12.15 1.07
C ALA A 244 19.28 12.38 1.65
N THR A 245 19.47 12.20 2.96
CA THR A 245 20.73 12.56 3.63
C THR A 245 21.89 11.70 3.14
N THR A 246 21.73 10.38 3.13
CA THR A 246 22.77 9.43 2.68
C THR A 246 23.23 9.71 1.24
N PRO A 247 22.36 9.78 0.21
CA PRO A 247 22.80 10.07 -1.15
C PRO A 247 23.40 11.48 -1.30
N SER A 248 22.88 12.47 -0.55
CA SER A 248 23.46 13.83 -0.55
C SER A 248 24.90 13.82 -0.03
N VAL A 249 25.15 13.11 1.07
CA VAL A 249 26.50 12.94 1.64
C VAL A 249 27.41 12.19 0.69
N MET A 250 26.94 11.10 0.06
CA MET A 250 27.71 10.36 -0.95
C MET A 250 28.13 11.28 -2.10
N ARG A 251 27.22 12.12 -2.59
CA ARG A 251 27.52 13.08 -3.67
C ARG A 251 28.53 14.15 -3.23
N LEU A 252 28.44 14.64 -1.99
CA LEU A 252 29.40 15.60 -1.45
C LEU A 252 30.80 14.99 -1.27
N VAL A 253 30.86 13.70 -0.88
CA VAL A 253 32.12 12.94 -0.80
C VAL A 253 32.74 12.74 -2.18
N GLU A 254 31.94 12.34 -3.18
CA GLU A 254 32.39 12.19 -4.57
C GLU A 254 32.96 13.51 -5.14
N GLN A 255 32.31 14.63 -4.81
CA GLN A 255 32.78 15.98 -5.19
C GLN A 255 33.93 16.51 -4.34
N GLN A 256 34.46 15.71 -3.40
CA GLN A 256 35.50 16.11 -2.44
C GLN A 256 35.14 17.33 -1.57
N LYS A 257 33.84 17.67 -1.47
CA LYS A 257 33.31 18.77 -0.65
C LYS A 257 33.07 18.36 0.80
N LEU A 258 32.94 17.06 1.04
CA LEU A 258 32.79 16.48 2.36
C LEU A 258 33.75 15.30 2.52
N LYS A 259 34.45 15.25 3.65
CA LYS A 259 35.34 14.17 4.06
C LYS A 259 34.78 13.55 5.33
N LEU A 260 34.53 12.24 5.30
CA LEU A 260 33.93 11.51 6.42
C LEU A 260 34.84 11.51 7.66
N ASP A 261 36.15 11.41 7.45
CA ASP A 261 37.16 11.38 8.51
C ASP A 261 37.65 12.79 8.91
N THR A 262 36.76 13.77 8.77
CA THR A 262 36.96 15.15 9.24
C THR A 262 35.91 15.48 10.28
N ASN A 263 36.27 16.36 11.21
CA ASN A 263 35.40 16.70 12.33
C ASN A 263 34.26 17.66 11.94
N VAL A 264 33.16 17.64 12.70
CA VAL A 264 31.98 18.49 12.47
C VAL A 264 32.34 19.99 12.53
N GLY A 265 33.25 20.39 13.43
CA GLY A 265 33.67 21.79 13.57
C GLY A 265 34.38 22.39 12.34
N TYR A 266 34.91 21.54 11.47
CA TYR A 266 35.47 21.94 10.19
C TYR A 266 34.39 22.55 9.28
N TYR A 267 33.24 21.88 9.17
CA TYR A 267 32.12 22.30 8.32
C TYR A 267 31.16 23.26 9.03
N ILE A 268 30.95 23.07 10.33
CA ILE A 268 30.00 23.87 11.13
C ILE A 268 30.79 24.75 12.09
N ALA A 269 31.00 26.01 11.70
CA ALA A 269 31.78 26.96 12.50
C ALA A 269 31.24 27.14 13.93
N LYS A 270 29.91 27.13 14.11
CA LYS A 270 29.26 27.21 15.43
C LYS A 270 29.54 26.01 16.34
N ALA A 271 29.96 24.87 15.80
CA ALA A 271 30.29 23.67 16.57
C ALA A 271 31.72 23.68 17.14
N ARG A 272 32.60 24.60 16.70
CA ARG A 272 34.03 24.62 17.06
C ARG A 272 34.29 24.77 18.56
N ASN A 273 33.38 25.44 19.26
CA ASN A 273 33.49 25.69 20.71
C ASN A 273 32.48 24.84 21.50
N THR A 274 32.01 23.73 20.94
CA THR A 274 30.99 22.88 21.57
C THR A 274 31.50 21.45 21.68
N PRO A 275 30.82 20.59 22.46
CA PRO A 275 31.20 19.18 22.57
C PRO A 275 31.25 18.43 21.22
N MET A 276 30.60 18.95 20.18
CA MET A 276 30.56 18.36 18.84
C MET A 276 31.83 18.57 18.02
N ASN A 277 32.69 19.53 18.38
CA ASN A 277 33.82 19.96 17.55
C ASN A 277 34.69 18.79 17.06
N LYS A 278 34.99 17.83 17.94
CA LYS A 278 35.93 16.71 17.69
C LYS A 278 35.27 15.44 17.17
N ILE A 279 33.97 15.47 16.84
CA ILE A 279 33.24 14.31 16.33
C ILE A 279 33.43 14.26 14.82
N ASN A 280 33.83 13.12 14.29
CA ASN A 280 33.97 12.93 12.85
C ASN A 280 32.60 12.81 12.19
N VAL A 281 32.49 13.33 10.96
CA VAL A 281 31.26 13.20 10.16
C VAL A 281 30.87 11.72 9.97
N ARG A 282 31.85 10.81 9.83
CA ARG A 282 31.62 9.36 9.82
C ARG A 282 30.85 8.88 11.04
N GLU A 283 31.21 9.34 12.24
CA GLU A 283 30.55 8.94 13.49
C GLU A 283 29.10 9.46 13.54
N VAL A 284 28.84 10.64 12.97
CA VAL A 284 27.48 11.19 12.85
C VAL A 284 26.64 10.32 11.93
N MET A 285 27.16 9.98 10.75
CA MET A 285 26.46 9.15 9.76
C MET A 285 26.16 7.73 10.26
N LEU A 286 26.99 7.20 11.17
CA LEU A 286 26.84 5.85 11.73
C LEU A 286 26.05 5.80 13.04
N HIS A 287 25.48 6.91 13.52
CA HIS A 287 24.87 7.00 14.86
C HIS A 287 25.83 6.55 15.99
N GLN A 288 27.11 6.89 15.85
CA GLN A 288 28.19 6.59 16.81
C GLN A 288 28.81 7.86 17.42
N ALA A 289 28.30 9.04 17.05
CA ALA A 289 28.74 10.33 17.58
C ALA A 289 28.51 10.48 19.10
N GLY A 290 27.64 9.67 19.69
CA GLY A 290 27.29 9.74 21.11
C GLY A 290 26.28 10.83 21.45
N PHE A 291 25.61 11.40 20.45
CA PHE A 291 24.52 12.37 20.64
C PHE A 291 23.37 11.77 21.46
N VAL A 292 22.66 12.63 22.20
CA VAL A 292 21.41 12.22 22.85
C VAL A 292 20.36 11.82 21.80
N SER A 293 19.50 10.86 22.12
CA SER A 293 18.61 10.24 21.14
C SER A 293 17.64 11.22 20.49
N TYR A 294 17.06 12.11 21.30
CA TYR A 294 16.07 13.09 20.87
C TYR A 294 16.01 14.25 21.87
N ILE A 295 15.67 15.45 21.39
CA ILE A 295 15.31 16.60 22.23
C ILE A 295 13.86 16.96 21.90
N PRO A 296 12.92 16.86 22.85
CA PRO A 296 11.50 17.12 22.61
C PRO A 296 11.24 18.62 22.48
N PHE A 297 11.63 19.22 21.35
CA PHE A 297 11.50 20.66 21.11
C PHE A 297 10.07 21.17 21.23
N HIS A 298 9.08 20.31 20.93
CA HIS A 298 7.66 20.65 21.08
C HIS A 298 7.28 20.99 22.53
N ASN A 299 7.94 20.40 23.54
CA ASN A 299 7.71 20.73 24.95
C ASN A 299 8.22 22.12 25.35
N TYR A 300 8.99 22.78 24.50
CA TYR A 300 9.51 24.13 24.75
C TYR A 300 8.72 25.23 24.05
N ILE A 301 7.76 24.86 23.20
CA ILE A 301 6.87 25.82 22.54
C ILE A 301 5.82 26.26 23.55
N LYS A 302 5.71 27.57 23.78
CA LYS A 302 4.71 28.17 24.67
C LYS A 302 3.59 28.81 23.88
N GLU A 303 2.50 29.13 24.57
CA GLU A 303 1.48 30.01 24.02
C GLU A 303 2.12 31.33 23.56
N GLY A 304 1.81 31.75 22.33
CA GLY A 304 2.44 32.91 21.68
C GLY A 304 3.72 32.63 20.88
N ASP A 305 4.29 31.41 20.95
CA ASP A 305 5.42 31.01 20.10
C ASP A 305 4.98 30.37 18.77
N TYR A 306 3.68 30.26 18.53
CA TYR A 306 3.11 29.77 17.29
C TYR A 306 1.90 30.59 16.83
N SER A 307 1.59 30.49 15.54
CA SER A 307 0.45 31.11 14.88
C SER A 307 -0.20 30.13 13.91
N ARG A 308 -1.51 30.28 13.68
CA ARG A 308 -2.20 29.54 12.61
C ARG A 308 -1.85 30.03 11.22
N ASP A 309 -1.50 31.30 11.12
CA ASP A 309 -1.19 31.98 9.87
C ASP A 309 0.28 32.33 9.76
N SER A 310 0.80 32.27 8.54
CA SER A 310 2.15 32.70 8.22
C SER A 310 2.27 34.22 8.30
N THR A 311 3.30 34.71 8.98
CA THR A 311 3.62 36.13 9.04
C THR A 311 5.13 36.31 9.12
N ALA A 312 5.62 37.56 9.06
CA ALA A 312 7.03 37.86 9.32
C ALA A 312 7.49 37.42 10.73
N ALA A 313 6.58 37.41 11.71
CA ALA A 313 6.84 36.95 13.07
C ALA A 313 6.77 35.42 13.20
N PHE A 314 6.00 34.74 12.35
CA PHE A 314 5.81 33.28 12.34
C PHE A 314 6.04 32.71 10.93
N PRO A 315 7.29 32.71 10.43
CA PRO A 315 7.56 32.40 9.02
C PRO A 315 7.64 30.89 8.74
N THR A 316 7.94 30.06 9.74
CA THR A 316 8.27 28.65 9.54
C THR A 316 7.05 27.76 9.73
N LYS A 317 6.50 27.21 8.66
CA LYS A 317 5.46 26.18 8.73
C LYS A 317 6.04 24.87 9.29
N VAL A 318 5.43 24.30 10.32
CA VAL A 318 5.84 23.00 10.87
C VAL A 318 4.70 21.96 10.86
N ALA A 319 3.45 22.39 10.70
CA ALA A 319 2.30 21.54 10.39
C ALA A 319 1.23 22.37 9.65
N ASP A 320 0.13 21.73 9.24
CA ASP A 320 -0.98 22.43 8.62
C ASP A 320 -1.59 23.48 9.56
N ASN A 321 -1.67 24.71 9.07
CA ASN A 321 -2.08 25.88 9.86
C ASN A 321 -1.30 26.00 11.18
N TYR A 322 0.00 25.72 11.17
CA TYR A 322 0.85 25.80 12.35
C TYR A 322 2.24 26.32 11.98
N TYR A 323 2.52 27.55 12.40
CA TYR A 323 3.74 28.29 12.10
C TYR A 323 4.46 28.69 13.39
N ILE A 324 5.78 28.49 13.44
CA ILE A 324 6.60 28.79 14.61
C ILE A 324 7.23 30.16 14.51
N LYS A 325 7.36 30.80 15.68
CA LYS A 325 8.02 32.09 15.86
C LYS A 325 9.40 32.12 15.22
N LYS A 326 9.67 33.23 14.54
CA LYS A 326 10.97 33.52 13.93
C LYS A 326 12.08 33.35 14.96
N GLY A 327 13.16 32.68 14.56
CA GLY A 327 14.34 32.48 15.41
C GLY A 327 14.32 31.20 16.25
N PHE A 328 13.18 30.51 16.39
CA PHE A 328 13.11 29.31 17.25
C PHE A 328 14.18 28.25 16.90
N PHE A 329 14.45 28.01 15.61
CA PHE A 329 15.54 27.13 15.22
C PHE A 329 16.92 27.70 15.54
N ASN A 330 17.23 28.89 15.03
CA ASN A 330 18.57 29.48 15.08
C ASN A 330 19.02 29.89 16.49
N ASP A 331 18.07 30.36 17.30
CA ASP A 331 18.33 30.99 18.59
C ASP A 331 18.11 30.02 19.76
N PHE A 332 17.32 28.96 19.55
CA PHE A 332 17.01 27.98 20.58
C PHE A 332 17.39 26.54 20.20
N MET A 333 16.79 25.97 19.14
CA MET A 333 17.02 24.55 18.81
C MET A 333 18.49 24.26 18.50
N TRP A 334 19.10 25.05 17.63
CA TRP A 334 20.46 24.83 17.14
C TRP A 334 21.52 24.97 18.25
N PRO A 335 21.54 26.05 19.06
CA PRO A 335 22.45 26.14 20.21
C PRO A 335 22.23 25.00 21.22
N LYS A 336 20.98 24.58 21.46
CA LYS A 336 20.68 23.49 22.39
C LYS A 336 21.17 22.14 21.89
N MET A 337 21.04 21.85 20.59
CA MET A 337 21.63 20.64 19.99
C MET A 337 23.15 20.67 20.08
N LEU A 338 23.78 21.75 19.61
CA LEU A 338 25.24 21.89 19.58
C LEU A 338 25.91 21.71 20.94
N ASN A 339 25.24 22.10 22.03
CA ASN A 339 25.71 21.98 23.41
C ASN A 339 25.13 20.77 24.17
N SER A 340 24.40 19.90 23.49
CA SER A 340 23.89 18.67 24.11
C SER A 340 25.04 17.76 24.55
N PRO A 341 24.88 17.00 25.65
CA PRO A 341 25.93 16.14 26.15
C PRO A 341 26.23 14.99 25.19
N ILE A 342 27.51 14.63 25.07
CA ILE A 342 27.97 13.45 24.34
C ILE A 342 28.08 12.29 25.32
N LYS A 343 27.18 11.30 25.23
CA LYS A 343 27.02 10.24 26.24
C LYS A 343 27.61 8.90 25.83
N THR A 344 27.44 8.51 24.56
CA THR A 344 27.65 7.12 24.10
C THR A 344 28.55 7.05 22.86
N ARG A 345 29.53 7.95 22.76
CA ARG A 345 30.41 8.02 21.58
C ARG A 345 31.15 6.69 21.38
N GLY A 346 31.15 6.20 20.15
CA GLY A 346 31.70 4.88 19.77
C GLY A 346 30.68 3.74 19.82
N SER A 347 29.55 3.90 20.51
CA SER A 347 28.46 2.93 20.53
C SER A 347 27.38 3.29 19.51
N TYR A 348 26.75 2.28 18.90
CA TYR A 348 25.59 2.49 18.04
C TYR A 348 24.36 2.84 18.88
N VAL A 349 24.05 4.13 18.98
CA VAL A 349 22.87 4.65 19.66
C VAL A 349 22.21 5.67 18.74
N TYR A 350 20.99 5.36 18.32
CA TYR A 350 20.20 6.24 17.46
C TYR A 350 20.10 7.66 18.01
N SER A 351 20.24 8.66 17.14
CA SER A 351 20.02 10.07 17.48
C SER A 351 19.47 10.88 16.32
N ASP A 352 18.36 11.58 16.58
CA ASP A 352 17.78 12.58 15.67
C ASP A 352 18.72 13.75 15.42
N ILE A 353 19.60 14.09 16.37
CA ILE A 353 20.57 15.20 16.23
C ILE A 353 21.47 14.98 15.02
N SER A 354 21.79 13.72 14.70
CA SER A 354 22.59 13.36 13.54
C SER A 354 21.98 13.89 12.23
N MET A 355 20.64 13.93 12.13
CA MET A 355 19.95 14.48 10.96
C MET A 355 19.96 15.99 10.86
N TYR A 356 20.11 16.71 11.98
CA TYR A 356 20.19 18.18 11.94
C TYR A 356 21.61 18.67 11.69
N VAL A 357 22.61 17.82 11.97
CA VAL A 357 24.03 18.11 11.73
C VAL A 357 24.43 17.83 10.28
N MET A 358 23.79 16.85 9.63
CA MET A 358 24.02 16.45 8.24
C MET A 358 23.03 17.12 7.30
#